data_AF-A0A4R0UP10-F1
#
_entry.id   AF-A0A4R0UP10-F1
#
_cell.length_a   1.000
_cell.length_b   1.000
_cell.length_c   1.000
_cell.angle_alpha   90.00
_cell.angle_beta   90.00
_cell.angle_gamma   90.00
#
_symmetry.space_group_name_H-M   'P 1'
#
loop_
_entity.id
_entity.type
_entity.pdbx_description
1 polymer ?
#
loop_
_entity_poly.entity_id
_entity_poly.type
_entity_poly.pdbx_seq_one_letter_code
_entity_poly.pdbx_strand_id
1 'polypeptide(L)'
;MGTIQVTGRAMGSTSLNLKAGTITKTVPVTVKSINLLSYGPASGNGLTATVNTDGSLHVTGAAARQWAGLVWTFPCPVQGTVILRSPTFIAGLSTSVKFLDAKGHQLDGQVTSGGNAVAIPADTVSLRFEILSSEATPTAKDGDLRVQLESGDTAHDWMKPDNTSLKGGGMN
;
A
#
# COMPACT_ATOMS: atom_id res chain seq x y z
N MET A 1 -13.36 -30.24 21.89
CA MET A 1 -13.13 -28.79 22.06
C MET A 1 -13.85 -28.08 20.93
N GLY A 2 -14.70 -27.08 21.23
CA GLY A 2 -15.39 -26.28 20.20
C GLY A 2 -14.69 -24.93 19.99
N THR A 3 -14.74 -24.40 18.77
CA THR A 3 -14.17 -23.10 18.41
C THR A 3 -15.27 -22.14 17.97
N ILE A 4 -15.17 -20.87 18.37
CA ILE A 4 -15.98 -19.78 17.81
C ILE A 4 -15.13 -19.08 16.74
N GLN A 5 -15.62 -19.01 15.51
CA GLN A 5 -15.01 -18.23 14.43
C GLN A 5 -15.76 -16.90 14.28
N VAL A 6 -15.01 -15.80 14.24
CA VAL A 6 -15.55 -14.44 14.08
C VAL A 6 -14.80 -13.77 12.94
N THR A 7 -15.54 -13.27 11.95
CA THR A 7 -14.96 -12.56 10.80
C THR A 7 -15.27 -11.07 10.91
N GLY A 8 -14.24 -10.23 10.80
CA GLY A 8 -14.40 -8.78 10.75
C GLY A 8 -15.06 -8.33 9.45
N ARG A 9 -16.00 -7.39 9.52
CA ARG A 9 -16.65 -6.78 8.35
C ARG A 9 -16.00 -5.48 7.87
N ALA A 10 -15.35 -4.76 8.78
CA ALA A 10 -14.68 -3.50 8.51
C ALA A 10 -13.42 -3.40 9.37
N MET A 11 -12.42 -2.65 8.88
CA MET A 11 -11.19 -2.39 9.63
C MET A 11 -11.45 -1.61 10.92
N GLY A 12 -10.56 -1.78 11.90
CA GLY A 12 -10.59 -1.03 13.15
C GLY A 12 -10.50 -1.93 14.38
N SER A 13 -10.60 -1.31 15.55
CA SER A 13 -10.51 -1.98 16.84
C SER A 13 -11.87 -2.07 17.50
N THR A 14 -12.18 -3.24 18.04
CA THR A 14 -13.38 -3.52 18.83
C THR A 14 -13.02 -4.49 19.95
N SER A 15 -14.02 -4.94 20.70
CA SER A 15 -13.83 -5.99 21.69
C SER A 15 -14.98 -7.00 21.65
N LEU A 16 -14.64 -8.26 21.85
CA LEU A 16 -15.60 -9.33 22.07
C LEU A 16 -15.80 -9.48 23.58
N ASN A 17 -17.02 -9.20 24.05
CA ASN A 17 -17.41 -9.40 25.44
C ASN A 17 -18.09 -10.75 25.60
N LEU A 18 -17.44 -11.66 26.33
CA LEU A 18 -17.94 -12.99 26.66
C LEU A 18 -18.48 -12.96 28.08
N LYS A 19 -19.79 -13.20 28.25
CA LYS A 19 -20.45 -13.27 29.55
C LYS A 19 -21.07 -14.64 29.78
N ALA A 20 -20.70 -15.29 30.89
CA ALA A 20 -21.29 -16.54 31.36
C ALA A 20 -21.57 -16.42 32.86
N GLY A 21 -22.84 -16.23 33.22
CA GLY A 21 -23.23 -15.93 34.60
C GLY A 21 -22.57 -14.62 35.10
N THR A 22 -21.77 -14.72 36.16
CA THR A 22 -21.00 -13.61 36.75
C THR A 22 -19.63 -13.40 36.10
N ILE A 23 -19.18 -14.32 35.23
CA ILE A 23 -17.89 -14.24 34.57
C ILE A 23 -18.02 -13.35 33.33
N THR A 24 -17.20 -12.31 33.26
CA THR A 24 -17.04 -11.46 32.07
C THR A 24 -15.59 -11.52 31.61
N LYS A 25 -15.38 -11.73 30.31
CA LYS A 25 -14.08 -11.64 29.64
C LYS A 25 -14.19 -10.73 28.43
N THR A 26 -13.30 -9.76 28.34
CA THR A 26 -13.21 -8.83 27.21
C THR A 26 -11.96 -9.19 26.42
N VAL A 27 -12.15 -9.52 25.14
CA VAL A 27 -11.06 -9.85 24.22
C VAL A 27 -10.95 -8.71 23.21
N PRO A 28 -9.85 -7.95 23.17
CA PRO A 28 -9.65 -6.94 22.13
C PRO A 28 -9.49 -7.62 20.76
N VAL A 29 -10.13 -7.06 19.75
CA VAL A 29 -10.06 -7.55 18.36
C VAL A 29 -9.73 -6.37 17.46
N THR A 30 -8.69 -6.53 16.63
CA THR A 30 -8.34 -5.54 15.61
C THR A 30 -8.42 -6.19 14.24
N VAL A 31 -9.23 -5.61 13.36
CA VAL A 31 -9.33 -5.97 11.95
C VAL A 31 -8.38 -5.06 11.18
N LYS A 32 -7.34 -5.65 10.59
CA LYS A 32 -6.33 -4.94 9.79
C LYS A 32 -6.82 -4.63 8.39
N SER A 33 -6.20 -3.64 7.75
CA SER A 33 -6.41 -3.38 6.34
C SER A 33 -5.94 -4.56 5.47
N ILE A 34 -6.69 -4.85 4.40
CA ILE A 34 -6.26 -5.70 3.29
C ILE A 34 -5.22 -5.00 2.41
N ASN A 35 -5.15 -3.67 2.48
CA ASN A 35 -4.15 -2.90 1.77
C ASN A 35 -2.80 -2.99 2.49
N LEU A 36 -1.93 -3.80 1.90
CA LEU A 36 -0.59 -4.14 2.39
C LEU A 36 0.44 -3.01 2.19
N LEU A 37 0.06 -1.90 1.56
CA LEU A 37 0.94 -0.76 1.39
C LEU A 37 1.24 -0.08 2.73
N SER A 38 2.33 0.68 2.77
CA SER A 38 2.53 1.73 3.75
C SER A 38 3.11 2.94 3.04
N TYR A 39 2.47 4.09 3.22
CA TYR A 39 2.87 5.34 2.60
C TYR A 39 2.53 6.51 3.53
N GLY A 40 2.77 7.73 3.08
CA GLY A 40 2.53 8.95 3.84
C GLY A 40 3.10 10.15 3.11
N PRO A 41 3.19 11.33 3.76
CA PRO A 41 3.69 12.53 3.09
C PRO A 41 5.09 12.34 2.51
N ALA A 42 5.30 12.82 1.29
CA ALA A 42 6.58 12.73 0.58
C ALA A 42 6.77 13.96 -0.33
N SER A 43 8.02 14.33 -0.59
CA SER A 43 8.36 15.33 -1.59
C SER A 43 9.71 14.99 -2.20
N GLY A 44 9.84 15.15 -3.50
CA GLY A 44 11.04 14.80 -4.24
C GLY A 44 10.79 14.77 -5.75
N ASN A 45 11.85 15.04 -6.51
CA ASN A 45 11.80 15.03 -7.98
C ASN A 45 10.66 15.87 -8.58
N GLY A 46 10.34 17.01 -7.98
CA GLY A 46 9.29 17.91 -8.46
C GLY A 46 7.85 17.45 -8.19
N LEU A 47 7.66 16.28 -7.56
CA LEU A 47 6.36 15.83 -7.06
C LEU A 47 6.27 16.01 -5.54
N THR A 48 5.05 16.20 -5.05
CA THR A 48 4.70 16.19 -3.63
C THR A 48 3.47 15.32 -3.44
N ALA A 49 3.49 14.48 -2.41
CA ALA A 49 2.33 13.72 -1.96
C ALA A 49 1.92 14.11 -0.54
N THR A 50 0.64 14.36 -0.35
CA THR A 50 0.00 14.48 0.97
C THR A 50 -1.02 13.35 1.14
N VAL A 51 -1.50 13.18 2.37
CA VAL A 51 -2.52 12.16 2.69
C VAL A 51 -3.83 12.87 2.99
N ASN A 52 -4.87 12.52 2.24
CA ASN A 52 -6.23 13.00 2.46
C ASN A 52 -6.84 12.39 3.73
N THR A 53 -7.92 12.96 4.22
CA THR A 53 -8.65 12.46 5.40
C THR A 53 -9.10 10.99 5.25
N ASP A 54 -9.45 10.56 4.03
CA ASP A 54 -9.84 9.18 3.75
C ASP A 54 -8.64 8.20 3.67
N GLY A 55 -7.41 8.70 3.65
CA GLY A 55 -6.17 7.93 3.54
C GLY A 55 -5.64 7.76 2.11
N SER A 56 -6.29 8.35 1.10
CA SER A 56 -5.75 8.42 -0.27
C SER A 56 -4.56 9.38 -0.36
N LEU A 57 -3.72 9.21 -1.39
CA LEU A 57 -2.59 10.10 -1.66
C LEU A 57 -3.01 11.19 -2.63
N HIS A 58 -2.88 12.45 -2.22
CA HIS A 58 -3.01 13.58 -3.13
C HIS A 58 -1.64 13.95 -3.69
N VAL A 59 -1.44 13.87 -5.00
CA VAL A 59 -0.16 14.08 -5.67
C VAL A 59 -0.21 15.33 -6.54
N THR A 60 0.74 16.24 -6.30
CA THR A 60 0.88 17.50 -7.04
C THR A 60 2.29 17.73 -7.57
N GLY A 61 2.42 18.64 -8.52
CA GLY A 61 3.70 19.08 -9.09
C GLY A 61 4.02 18.42 -10.43
N ALA A 62 5.22 18.66 -10.96
CA ALA A 62 5.68 18.09 -12.22
C ALA A 62 6.96 17.31 -11.97
N ALA A 63 7.01 16.05 -12.41
CA ALA A 63 8.21 15.24 -12.22
C ALA A 63 9.41 15.88 -12.92
N ALA A 64 10.60 15.79 -12.34
CA ALA A 64 11.80 16.41 -12.88
C ALA A 64 12.22 15.83 -14.25
N ARG A 65 11.90 14.56 -14.51
CA ARG A 65 12.15 13.83 -15.76
C ARG A 65 11.31 12.55 -15.81
N GLN A 66 11.31 11.89 -16.97
CA GLN A 66 10.75 10.53 -17.09
C GLN A 66 11.41 9.59 -16.07
N TRP A 67 10.59 8.74 -15.46
CA TRP A 67 10.93 7.75 -14.43
C TRP A 67 11.39 8.32 -13.08
N ALA A 68 11.34 9.64 -12.90
CA ALA A 68 11.49 10.26 -11.59
C ALA A 68 10.13 10.35 -10.88
N GLY A 69 10.16 10.32 -9.54
CA GLY A 69 8.94 10.48 -8.76
C GLY A 69 9.15 10.22 -7.27
N LEU A 70 8.15 9.59 -6.63
CA LEU A 70 8.08 9.39 -5.19
C LEU A 70 8.23 7.92 -4.80
N VAL A 71 8.79 7.67 -3.62
CA VAL A 71 9.07 6.32 -3.13
C VAL A 71 8.89 6.15 -1.63
N TRP A 72 8.42 4.96 -1.23
CA TRP A 72 8.33 4.50 0.15
C TRP A 72 8.88 3.07 0.25
N THR A 73 9.71 2.81 1.25
CA THR A 73 10.21 1.45 1.54
C THR A 73 9.70 1.00 2.91
N PHE A 74 9.12 -0.19 3.00
CA PHE A 74 8.55 -0.73 4.23
C PHE A 74 8.73 -2.26 4.31
N PRO A 75 8.69 -2.86 5.52
CA PRO A 75 8.84 -4.30 5.67
C PRO A 75 7.81 -5.09 4.86
N CYS A 76 8.22 -6.23 4.29
CA CYS A 76 7.33 -7.10 3.55
C CYS A 76 6.31 -7.74 4.52
N PRO A 77 5.00 -7.45 4.37
CA PRO A 77 4.02 -7.84 5.38
C PRO A 77 3.56 -9.30 5.24
N VAL A 78 3.75 -9.91 4.08
CA VAL A 78 3.26 -11.26 3.74
C VAL A 78 4.19 -11.95 2.74
N GLN A 79 4.05 -13.27 2.61
CA GLN A 79 4.65 -14.07 1.54
C GLN A 79 3.55 -14.59 0.60
N GLY A 80 3.93 -15.06 -0.59
CA GLY A 80 3.00 -15.61 -1.59
C GLY A 80 2.69 -14.63 -2.71
N THR A 81 1.53 -14.78 -3.34
CA THR A 81 1.13 -13.95 -4.49
C THR A 81 0.49 -12.64 -4.02
N VAL A 82 0.79 -11.54 -4.71
CA VAL A 82 0.16 -10.23 -4.48
C VAL A 82 -0.28 -9.57 -5.77
N ILE A 83 -1.23 -8.65 -5.65
CA ILE A 83 -1.80 -7.92 -6.77
C ILE A 83 -1.92 -6.43 -6.44
N LEU A 84 -1.60 -5.56 -7.41
CA LEU A 84 -1.67 -4.10 -7.25
C LEU A 84 -2.82 -3.54 -8.07
N ARG A 85 -3.64 -2.70 -7.43
CA ARG A 85 -4.79 -2.04 -8.04
C ARG A 85 -4.80 -0.56 -7.69
N SER A 86 -5.27 0.23 -8.65
CA SER A 86 -5.42 1.68 -8.50
C SER A 86 -6.74 2.10 -9.15
N PRO A 87 -7.88 2.00 -8.42
CA PRO A 87 -9.18 2.46 -8.92
C PRO A 87 -9.22 3.92 -9.36
N THR A 88 -8.35 4.77 -8.80
CA THR A 88 -8.09 6.11 -9.33
C THR A 88 -6.69 6.16 -9.95
N PHE A 89 -6.53 6.96 -11.00
CA PHE A 89 -5.24 7.13 -11.67
C PHE A 89 -5.01 8.60 -12.01
N ILE A 90 -3.73 8.98 -12.10
CA ILE A 90 -3.30 10.29 -12.57
C ILE A 90 -2.57 10.07 -13.89
N ALA A 91 -3.06 10.67 -14.97
CA ALA A 91 -2.47 10.51 -16.30
C ALA A 91 -0.98 10.89 -16.29
N GLY A 92 -0.13 10.04 -16.87
CA GLY A 92 1.31 10.23 -16.91
C GLY A 92 2.07 9.80 -15.65
N LEU A 93 1.39 9.32 -14.60
CA LEU A 93 2.01 8.65 -13.46
C LEU A 93 1.72 7.14 -13.50
N SER A 94 2.70 6.35 -13.09
CA SER A 94 2.62 4.89 -12.98
C SER A 94 2.96 4.46 -11.56
N THR A 95 2.21 3.48 -11.05
CA THR A 95 2.39 2.94 -9.70
C THR A 95 2.90 1.51 -9.76
N SER A 96 3.90 1.22 -8.94
CA SER A 96 4.48 -0.13 -8.86
C SER A 96 4.98 -0.46 -7.46
N VAL A 97 5.10 -1.76 -7.18
CA VAL A 97 5.74 -2.29 -5.98
C VAL A 97 6.87 -3.22 -6.39
N LYS A 98 8.07 -2.94 -5.88
CA LYS A 98 9.26 -3.75 -6.10
C LYS A 98 9.62 -4.52 -4.84
N PHE A 99 10.27 -5.66 -5.05
CA PHE A 99 10.70 -6.57 -3.99
C PHE A 99 12.17 -6.35 -3.68
N LEU A 100 12.52 -6.16 -2.41
CA LEU A 100 13.89 -5.89 -2.01
C LEU A 100 14.42 -6.97 -1.05
N ASP A 101 15.68 -7.33 -1.24
CA ASP A 101 16.45 -8.21 -0.35
C ASP A 101 16.87 -7.49 0.95
N ALA A 102 17.52 -8.22 1.85
CA ALA A 102 18.00 -7.68 3.13
C ALA A 102 19.08 -6.60 3.03
N LYS A 103 19.67 -6.41 1.85
CA LYS A 103 20.64 -5.35 1.55
C LYS A 103 19.98 -4.15 0.86
N GLY A 104 18.67 -4.21 0.58
CA GLY A 104 17.93 -3.19 -0.14
C GLY A 104 18.07 -3.27 -1.66
N HIS A 105 18.67 -4.34 -2.20
CA HIS A 105 18.73 -4.56 -3.64
C HIS A 105 17.39 -5.06 -4.15
N GLN A 106 17.02 -4.58 -5.34
CA GLN A 106 15.83 -5.06 -6.02
C GLN A 106 16.05 -6.51 -6.47
N LEU A 107 15.15 -7.39 -6.06
CA LEU A 107 14.98 -8.74 -6.58
C LEU A 107 14.19 -8.70 -7.89
N ASP A 108 14.26 -9.78 -8.66
CA ASP A 108 13.54 -9.87 -9.92
C ASP A 108 12.02 -9.72 -9.75
N GLY A 109 11.41 -9.02 -10.71
CA GLY A 109 9.98 -8.78 -10.75
C GLY A 109 9.55 -7.46 -10.09
N GLN A 110 8.32 -7.08 -10.41
CA GLN A 110 7.60 -5.99 -9.79
C GLN A 110 6.10 -6.21 -10.02
N VAL A 111 5.28 -5.63 -9.16
CA VAL A 111 3.83 -5.59 -9.36
C VAL A 111 3.46 -4.21 -9.86
N THR A 112 2.81 -4.13 -11.01
CA THR A 112 2.34 -2.87 -11.58
C THR A 112 0.82 -2.77 -11.46
N SER A 113 0.30 -1.55 -11.33
CA SER A 113 -1.14 -1.34 -11.29
C SER A 113 -1.78 -1.78 -12.61
N GLY A 114 -2.85 -2.57 -12.52
CA GLY A 114 -3.53 -3.15 -13.68
C GLY A 114 -2.82 -4.37 -14.29
N GLY A 115 -1.68 -4.78 -13.72
CA GLY A 115 -0.99 -6.01 -14.09
C GLY A 115 -1.61 -7.27 -13.47
N ASN A 116 -1.03 -8.41 -13.85
CA ASN A 116 -1.33 -9.71 -13.25
C ASN A 116 -0.80 -9.78 -11.81
N ALA A 117 -1.36 -10.72 -11.04
CA ALA A 117 -0.82 -11.06 -9.73
C ALA A 117 0.60 -11.63 -9.87
N VAL A 118 1.47 -11.35 -8.90
CA VAL A 118 2.89 -11.70 -8.93
C VAL A 118 3.28 -12.39 -7.62
N ALA A 119 4.03 -13.48 -7.71
CA ALA A 119 4.61 -14.13 -6.53
C ALA A 119 5.74 -13.26 -5.95
N ILE A 120 5.68 -13.01 -4.64
CA ILE A 120 6.77 -12.38 -3.89
C ILE A 120 7.97 -13.35 -3.89
N PRO A 121 9.17 -12.92 -4.35
CA PRO A 121 10.38 -13.73 -4.24
C PRO A 121 10.69 -14.09 -2.78
N ALA A 122 11.13 -15.32 -2.53
CA ALA A 122 11.32 -15.84 -1.16
C ALA A 122 12.30 -15.01 -0.31
N ASP A 123 13.30 -14.39 -0.93
CA ASP A 123 14.32 -13.58 -0.25
C ASP A 123 13.87 -12.13 0.01
N THR A 124 12.61 -11.79 -0.30
CA THR A 124 12.07 -10.44 -0.08
C THR A 124 11.90 -10.18 1.40
N VAL A 125 12.51 -9.10 1.90
CA VAL A 125 12.30 -8.63 3.28
C VAL A 125 11.62 -7.26 3.33
N SER A 126 11.69 -6.48 2.27
CA SER A 126 11.02 -5.18 2.19
C SER A 126 10.42 -4.95 0.81
N LEU A 127 9.38 -4.12 0.77
CA LEU A 127 8.71 -3.68 -0.43
C LEU A 127 9.02 -2.21 -0.67
N ARG A 128 9.17 -1.84 -1.94
CA ARG A 128 9.33 -0.45 -2.37
C ARG A 128 8.16 -0.04 -3.24
N PHE A 129 7.28 0.80 -2.71
CA PHE A 129 6.17 1.40 -3.45
C PHE A 129 6.66 2.66 -4.16
N GLU A 130 6.43 2.74 -5.46
CA GLU A 130 6.88 3.83 -6.33
C GLU A 130 5.70 4.46 -7.09
N ILE A 131 5.73 5.78 -7.19
CA ILE A 131 4.88 6.58 -8.10
C ILE A 131 5.83 7.36 -9.01
N LEU A 132 5.94 6.95 -10.27
CA LEU A 132 6.91 7.52 -11.23
C LEU A 132 6.21 8.13 -12.43
N SER A 133 6.78 9.19 -13.00
CA SER A 133 6.30 9.73 -14.28
C SER A 133 6.69 8.82 -15.43
N SER A 134 5.73 8.46 -16.29
CA SER A 134 5.98 7.73 -17.53
C SER A 134 6.14 8.65 -18.75
N GLU A 135 6.00 9.96 -18.57
CA GLU A 135 6.04 10.95 -19.63
C GLU A 135 7.48 11.33 -20.01
N ALA A 136 7.78 11.36 -21.31
CA ALA A 136 9.08 11.84 -21.80
C ALA A 136 9.33 13.32 -21.41
N THR A 137 8.27 14.12 -21.44
CA THR A 137 8.24 15.50 -20.95
C THR A 137 7.16 15.61 -19.88
N PRO A 138 7.52 15.53 -18.58
CA PRO A 138 6.53 15.53 -17.51
C PRO A 138 5.69 16.81 -17.48
N THR A 139 4.39 16.63 -17.28
CA THR A 139 3.44 17.73 -17.09
C THR A 139 3.03 17.87 -15.62
N ALA A 140 2.50 19.04 -15.26
CA ALA A 140 1.96 19.24 -13.92
C ALA A 140 0.83 18.27 -13.61
N LYS A 141 0.85 17.72 -12.41
CA LYS A 141 -0.11 16.78 -11.85
C LYS A 141 -0.83 17.44 -10.69
N ASP A 142 -2.08 17.07 -10.53
CA ASP A 142 -2.94 17.42 -9.41
C ASP A 142 -4.07 16.39 -9.38
N GLY A 143 -4.06 15.51 -8.38
CA GLY A 143 -5.09 14.49 -8.26
C GLY A 143 -4.83 13.47 -7.16
N ASP A 144 -5.83 12.61 -6.95
CA ASP A 144 -5.83 11.64 -5.86
C ASP A 144 -5.62 10.20 -6.35
N LEU A 145 -4.77 9.46 -5.63
CA LEU A 145 -4.47 8.06 -5.84
C LEU A 145 -4.98 7.20 -4.68
N ARG A 146 -5.82 6.23 -5.04
CA ARG A 146 -6.28 5.14 -4.20
C ARG A 146 -5.59 3.86 -4.66
N VAL A 147 -4.36 3.63 -4.21
CA VAL A 147 -3.59 2.43 -4.55
C VAL A 147 -3.76 1.38 -3.47
N GLN A 148 -3.88 0.12 -3.86
CA GLN A 148 -4.05 -1.02 -2.96
C GLN A 148 -3.24 -2.22 -3.44
N LEU A 149 -2.34 -2.68 -2.58
CA LEU A 149 -1.62 -3.94 -2.73
C LEU A 149 -2.34 -4.98 -1.86
N GLU A 150 -2.71 -6.12 -2.42
CA GLU A 150 -3.44 -7.18 -1.71
C GLU A 150 -2.75 -8.52 -1.88
N SER A 151 -2.97 -9.42 -0.93
CA SER A 151 -2.58 -10.83 -1.06
C SER A 151 -3.55 -11.57 -1.97
N GLY A 152 -3.03 -12.51 -2.77
CA GLY A 152 -3.78 -13.27 -3.76
C GLY A 152 -3.85 -12.59 -5.12
N ASP A 153 -4.87 -12.98 -5.89
CA ASP A 153 -5.12 -12.56 -7.28
C ASP A 153 -6.46 -11.84 -7.48
N THR A 154 -7.22 -11.66 -6.39
CA THR A 154 -8.55 -11.06 -6.40
C THR A 154 -8.48 -9.64 -5.86
N ALA A 155 -9.01 -8.69 -6.62
CA ALA A 155 -9.10 -7.29 -6.22
C ALA A 155 -10.37 -7.05 -5.41
N HIS A 156 -10.26 -6.27 -4.34
CA HIS A 156 -11.40 -5.79 -3.56
C HIS A 156 -11.55 -4.28 -3.66
N ASP A 157 -12.65 -3.77 -3.09
CA ASP A 157 -12.83 -2.33 -2.93
C ASP A 157 -11.65 -1.73 -2.17
N TRP A 158 -11.29 -0.50 -2.55
CA TRP A 158 -10.16 0.18 -1.94
C TRP A 158 -10.40 0.43 -0.45
N MET A 159 -9.39 0.12 0.35
CA MET A 159 -9.29 0.44 1.76
C MET A 159 -7.98 1.17 2.02
N LYS A 160 -8.02 2.15 2.93
CA LYS A 160 -6.82 2.86 3.36
C LYS A 160 -5.81 1.87 3.98
N PRO A 161 -4.50 2.09 3.79
CA PRO A 161 -3.48 1.34 4.53
C PRO A 161 -3.59 1.49 6.04
N ASP A 162 -3.06 0.51 6.79
CA ASP A 162 -2.93 0.63 8.24
C ASP A 162 -1.96 1.75 8.65
N ASN A 163 -0.98 2.07 7.81
CA ASN A 163 -0.01 3.14 8.06
C ASN A 163 0.08 4.12 6.88
N THR A 164 -0.53 5.30 7.08
CA THR A 164 -0.48 6.46 6.18
C THR A 164 0.44 7.59 6.69
N SER A 165 1.32 7.29 7.64
CA SER A 165 2.25 8.26 8.24
C SER A 165 3.71 8.03 7.84
N LEU A 166 3.99 6.99 7.04
CA LEU A 166 5.35 6.67 6.61
C LEU A 166 5.89 7.75 5.67
N LYS A 167 6.98 8.40 6.07
CA LYS A 167 7.60 9.42 5.23
C LYS A 167 8.23 8.79 3.99
N GLY A 168 7.91 9.34 2.83
CA GLY A 168 8.54 8.96 1.57
C GLY A 168 9.63 9.95 1.16
N GLY A 169 10.23 9.69 0.01
CA GLY A 169 11.24 10.55 -0.60
C GLY A 169 11.16 10.54 -2.13
N GLY A 170 12.15 11.15 -2.77
CA GLY A 170 12.31 11.10 -4.22
C GLY A 170 12.98 9.81 -4.70
N MET A 171 12.47 9.22 -5.78
CA MET A 171 13.14 8.16 -6.56
C MET A 171 14.07 8.78 -7.61
N ASN A 172 15.37 8.59 -7.46
CA ASN A 172 16.38 9.10 -8.40
C ASN A 172 16.57 8.23 -9.63
#